data_AF-N1R980-F1
#
_entry.id   AF-N1R980-F1
#
_cell.length_a   1.000
_cell.length_b   1.000
_cell.length_c   1.000
_cell.angle_alpha   90.00
_cell.angle_beta   90.00
_cell.angle_gamma   90.00
#
_symmetry.space_group_name_H-M   'P 1'
#
loop_
_entity.id
_entity.type
_entity.pdbx_description
1 polymer ?
#
loop_
_entity_poly.entity_id
_entity_poly.type
_entity_poly.pdbx_seq_one_letter_code
_entity_poly.pdbx_strand_id
1 'polypeptide(L)'
;MIANKLTILTATAALLEPALALGHRHAHHQHAQKRGDWVVATIDGQVVSWENNYFGPGGAAPAATQPAAASQPEAPSAPAPAAAQPTTIIKVAKPSQAAKSAYEPASQPKKEETAAKASQKAAIKEKTQSKAKSSSTQSKSSGSTSGGSAGFSHKRGVCYNNVDLANTFAGDCKNCGWGYNWDSSSGGLKGLNFIPTLWNDQPLHTDRFADNCAQALSDGAKAIFSFNEPDNAGQADMTPAYAAKAHVKWLNPYAGKALIGAPSISNSGLPMEGVEWLKNWVSECEKLGEQCHYDFCNVHWYSEVEYGNTLFDHLKASHEACGGKPIWLTEFAPTGSDEAIADWLKDAIPKLEALSYLDAYSYFKVETGMLMTSETELSSYGSVYASA
;
A
#
# COMPACT_ATOMS: atom_id res chain seq x y z
N MET A 1 6.15 -1.08 -50.91
CA MET A 1 6.57 -0.05 -49.93
C MET A 1 5.51 1.03 -49.91
N ILE A 2 4.79 1.19 -48.79
CA ILE A 2 4.00 2.39 -48.45
C ILE A 2 4.29 2.63 -46.97
N ALA A 3 4.63 3.87 -46.59
CA ALA A 3 5.06 4.19 -45.23
C ALA A 3 3.99 5.03 -44.52
N ASN A 4 3.54 4.57 -43.35
CA ASN A 4 2.72 5.39 -42.46
C ASN A 4 3.59 6.52 -41.90
N LYS A 5 3.17 7.77 -42.10
CA LYS A 5 3.73 8.93 -41.40
C LYS A 5 2.89 9.23 -40.17
N LEU A 6 3.51 9.17 -39.01
CA LEU A 6 2.93 9.68 -37.77
C LEU A 6 3.15 11.20 -37.72
N THR A 7 2.07 11.97 -37.57
CA THR A 7 2.14 13.43 -37.40
C THR A 7 1.85 13.75 -35.94
N ILE A 8 2.84 14.28 -35.23
CA ILE A 8 2.66 14.85 -33.88
C ILE A 8 2.34 16.33 -34.07
N LEU A 9 1.23 16.80 -33.47
CA LEU A 9 0.92 18.22 -33.39
C LEU A 9 1.11 18.70 -31.94
N THR A 10 1.99 19.68 -31.74
CA THR A 10 2.15 20.37 -30.46
C THR A 10 1.13 21.49 -30.33
N ALA A 11 0.46 21.58 -29.17
CA ALA A 11 -0.45 22.68 -28.86
C ALA A 11 0.32 23.80 -28.13
N THR A 12 0.37 25.00 -28.70
CA THR A 12 0.96 26.18 -28.07
C THR A 12 -0.09 27.00 -27.33
N ALA A 13 0.08 27.24 -26.03
CA ALA A 13 -0.75 28.18 -25.28
C ALA A 13 -0.42 29.63 -25.67
N ALA A 14 -1.45 30.47 -25.85
CA ALA A 14 -1.30 31.88 -26.18
C ALA A 14 -1.48 32.76 -24.94
N LEU A 15 -0.51 33.66 -24.70
CA LEU A 15 -0.57 34.72 -23.70
C LEU A 15 -1.38 35.92 -24.22
N LEU A 16 -2.18 36.55 -23.35
CA LEU A 16 -2.71 37.91 -23.55
C LEU A 16 -3.23 38.50 -22.23
N GLU A 17 -2.55 39.53 -21.72
CA GLU A 17 -3.08 40.53 -20.78
C GLU A 17 -3.24 41.88 -21.52
N PRO A 18 -3.98 42.84 -20.95
CA PRO A 18 -3.25 43.89 -20.20
C PRO A 18 -3.96 44.35 -18.90
N ALA A 19 -3.21 45.00 -18.00
CA ALA A 19 -3.67 45.42 -16.67
C ALA A 19 -3.60 46.94 -16.42
N LEU A 20 -4.59 47.48 -15.67
CA LEU A 20 -4.65 48.77 -14.93
C LEU A 20 -6.01 48.81 -14.17
N ALA A 21 -6.22 49.44 -13.00
CA ALA A 21 -5.35 49.81 -11.87
C ALA A 21 -6.21 50.30 -10.66
N LEU A 22 -5.71 50.12 -9.42
CA LEU A 22 -6.09 50.73 -8.11
C LEU A 22 -7.57 50.70 -7.62
N GLY A 23 -7.77 50.30 -6.35
CA GLY A 23 -9.02 50.55 -5.60
C GLY A 23 -9.10 49.82 -4.24
N HIS A 24 -9.53 50.49 -3.15
CA HIS A 24 -9.46 49.96 -1.77
C HIS A 24 -10.72 49.24 -1.25
N ARG A 25 -10.47 48.17 -0.48
CA ARG A 25 -11.15 47.74 0.78
C ARG A 25 -12.51 46.99 0.77
N HIS A 26 -12.58 46.11 1.79
CA HIS A 26 -13.73 45.45 2.46
C HIS A 26 -14.51 44.33 1.75
N ALA A 27 -14.09 43.10 2.08
CA ALA A 27 -14.90 41.99 2.58
C ALA A 27 -16.23 41.62 1.89
N HIS A 28 -16.23 40.45 1.24
CA HIS A 28 -17.36 39.52 1.26
C HIS A 28 -16.84 38.09 1.38
N HIS A 29 -17.48 37.25 2.20
CA HIS A 29 -17.38 35.80 2.03
C HIS A 29 -18.01 35.43 0.68
N GLN A 30 -17.29 34.69 -0.14
CA GLN A 30 -17.88 33.94 -1.26
C GLN A 30 -17.42 32.49 -1.18
N HIS A 31 -18.35 31.58 -1.41
CA HIS A 31 -18.08 30.15 -1.39
C HIS A 31 -17.12 29.79 -2.52
N ALA A 32 -16.05 29.06 -2.22
CA ALA A 32 -15.31 28.34 -3.24
C ALA A 32 -16.27 27.33 -3.89
N GLN A 33 -16.75 27.62 -5.10
CA GLN A 33 -17.62 26.72 -5.83
C GLN A 33 -16.86 25.42 -6.15
N LYS A 34 -17.48 24.28 -5.86
CA LYS A 34 -16.99 22.98 -6.34
C LYS A 34 -16.93 23.05 -7.88
N ARG A 35 -15.75 22.83 -8.43
CA ARG A 35 -15.55 22.54 -9.85
C ARG A 35 -15.14 21.07 -9.92
N GLY A 36 -15.99 20.21 -10.45
CA GLY A 36 -15.54 18.91 -10.92
C GLY A 36 -14.80 19.09 -12.24
N ASP A 37 -13.74 18.30 -12.46
CA ASP A 37 -12.99 18.34 -13.70
C ASP A 37 -13.77 17.61 -14.80
N TRP A 38 -14.07 18.33 -15.88
CA TRP A 38 -14.81 17.78 -17.02
C TRP A 38 -13.85 17.08 -17.98
N VAL A 39 -13.94 15.76 -18.04
CA VAL A 39 -13.17 14.92 -18.95
C VAL A 39 -13.91 14.81 -20.27
N VAL A 40 -13.16 14.87 -21.38
CA VAL A 40 -13.68 14.71 -22.74
C VAL A 40 -12.83 13.64 -23.44
N ALA A 41 -13.47 12.63 -24.01
CA ALA A 41 -12.81 11.53 -24.72
C ALA A 41 -13.54 11.21 -26.03
N THR A 42 -12.85 10.56 -26.96
CA THR A 42 -13.48 9.99 -28.17
C THR A 42 -13.53 8.48 -28.05
N ILE A 43 -14.73 7.92 -27.97
CA ILE A 43 -14.99 6.47 -27.88
C ILE A 43 -15.77 6.07 -29.13
N ASP A 44 -15.31 5.04 -29.84
CA ASP A 44 -15.90 4.53 -31.10
C ASP A 44 -16.20 5.63 -32.15
N GLY A 45 -15.38 6.69 -32.16
CA GLY A 45 -15.51 7.83 -33.06
C GLY A 45 -16.50 8.92 -32.61
N GLN A 46 -17.18 8.75 -31.48
CA GLN A 46 -18.04 9.76 -30.86
C GLN A 46 -17.33 10.49 -29.71
N VAL A 47 -17.45 11.82 -29.68
CA VAL A 47 -16.96 12.63 -28.56
C VAL A 47 -17.97 12.56 -27.42
N VAL A 48 -17.52 12.11 -26.26
CA VAL A 48 -18.29 12.00 -25.01
C VAL A 48 -17.59 12.78 -23.90
N SER A 49 -18.36 13.29 -22.95
CA SER A 49 -17.81 14.02 -21.80
C SER A 49 -18.58 13.74 -20.51
N TRP A 50 -17.87 13.77 -19.39
CA TRP A 50 -18.43 13.55 -18.05
C TRP A 50 -17.66 14.34 -17.00
N GLU A 51 -18.31 14.62 -15.87
CA GLU A 51 -17.67 15.21 -14.69
C GLU A 51 -16.95 14.10 -13.90
N ASN A 52 -15.64 14.27 -13.67
CA ASN A 52 -14.84 13.28 -12.98
C ASN A 52 -14.96 13.43 -11.45
N ASN A 53 -15.78 12.56 -10.85
CA ASN A 53 -15.93 12.50 -9.40
C ASN A 53 -14.94 11.47 -8.81
N TYR A 54 -13.84 11.96 -8.25
CA TYR A 54 -12.75 11.15 -7.66
C TYR A 54 -13.12 10.31 -6.42
N PHE A 55 -14.41 10.21 -6.08
CA PHE A 55 -14.93 9.48 -4.91
C PHE A 55 -16.03 8.50 -5.35
N GLY A 56 -16.04 7.32 -4.73
CA GLY A 56 -16.86 6.17 -5.14
C GLY A 56 -18.38 6.45 -5.24
N PRO A 57 -19.11 5.68 -6.08
CA PRO A 57 -20.43 6.08 -6.55
C PRO A 57 -21.55 5.94 -5.51
N GLY A 58 -22.03 7.07 -5.01
CA GLY A 58 -23.35 7.21 -4.40
C GLY A 58 -24.32 7.94 -5.34
N GLY A 59 -25.33 7.24 -5.87
CA GLY A 59 -26.38 7.81 -6.72
C GLY A 59 -26.59 7.07 -8.04
N ALA A 60 -27.85 6.87 -8.42
CA ALA A 60 -28.21 6.13 -9.64
C ALA A 60 -28.13 7.00 -10.91
N ALA A 61 -27.85 6.36 -12.04
CA ALA A 61 -27.82 7.03 -13.34
C ALA A 61 -29.22 7.57 -13.74
N PRO A 62 -29.33 8.80 -14.26
CA PRO A 62 -30.59 9.36 -14.73
C PRO A 62 -31.06 8.69 -16.02
N ALA A 63 -32.37 8.50 -16.17
CA ALA A 63 -32.97 7.86 -17.34
C ALA A 63 -32.89 8.75 -18.60
N ALA A 64 -32.63 8.12 -19.75
CA ALA A 64 -32.57 8.82 -21.04
C ALA A 64 -33.95 9.33 -21.49
N THR A 65 -34.04 10.61 -21.83
CA THR A 65 -35.28 11.26 -22.29
C THR A 65 -35.56 10.99 -23.76
N GLN A 66 -36.72 10.37 -24.06
CA GLN A 66 -37.25 10.20 -25.41
C GLN A 66 -37.95 11.48 -25.92
N PRO A 67 -37.69 11.96 -27.15
CA PRO A 67 -38.50 13.00 -27.79
C PRO A 67 -39.92 12.52 -28.15
N ALA A 68 -40.89 13.42 -28.13
CA ALA A 68 -42.30 13.13 -28.41
C ALA A 68 -42.62 13.02 -29.92
N ALA A 69 -43.78 12.43 -30.24
CA ALA A 69 -44.15 11.97 -31.58
C ALA A 69 -44.74 13.05 -32.52
N ALA A 70 -44.73 12.72 -33.82
CA ALA A 70 -45.54 13.35 -34.88
C ALA A 70 -46.57 12.33 -35.44
N SER A 71 -47.63 12.83 -36.08
CA SER A 71 -48.89 12.09 -36.32
C SER A 71 -48.94 11.20 -37.59
N GLN A 72 -49.87 10.23 -37.57
CA GLN A 72 -50.11 9.19 -38.58
C GLN A 72 -50.94 9.66 -39.81
N PRO A 73 -51.02 8.82 -40.86
CA PRO A 73 -52.33 8.26 -41.27
C PRO A 73 -52.50 6.73 -41.06
N GLU A 74 -53.73 6.23 -41.20
CA GLU A 74 -54.19 4.90 -40.73
C GLU A 74 -54.11 3.70 -41.72
N ALA A 75 -53.99 2.49 -41.13
CA ALA A 75 -54.68 1.22 -41.47
C ALA A 75 -54.36 0.51 -42.83
N PRO A 76 -54.49 -0.85 -42.96
CA PRO A 76 -55.39 -1.78 -42.27
C PRO A 76 -54.69 -2.90 -41.43
N SER A 77 -55.37 -4.03 -41.17
CA SER A 77 -55.26 -4.80 -39.90
C SER A 77 -55.01 -6.33 -40.00
N ALA A 78 -54.59 -6.89 -38.85
CA ALA A 78 -54.55 -8.32 -38.45
C ALA A 78 -53.48 -9.24 -39.11
N PRO A 79 -53.14 -10.42 -38.52
CA PRO A 79 -53.56 -11.01 -37.24
C PRO A 79 -52.40 -11.25 -36.23
N ALA A 80 -52.68 -11.89 -35.08
CA ALA A 80 -51.72 -12.08 -33.98
C ALA A 80 -50.82 -13.34 -34.11
N PRO A 81 -49.53 -13.29 -33.67
CA PRO A 81 -48.65 -14.47 -33.52
C PRO A 81 -48.86 -15.24 -32.19
N ALA A 82 -48.37 -16.48 -32.13
CA ALA A 82 -48.56 -17.41 -31.01
C ALA A 82 -47.38 -17.49 -30.02
N ALA A 83 -47.54 -18.31 -28.97
CA ALA A 83 -46.62 -18.44 -27.83
C ALA A 83 -45.23 -19.02 -28.18
N ALA A 84 -44.24 -18.65 -27.37
CA ALA A 84 -42.84 -19.06 -27.53
C ALA A 84 -42.57 -20.52 -27.09
N GLN A 85 -41.55 -21.13 -27.70
CA GLN A 85 -40.95 -22.41 -27.30
C GLN A 85 -39.47 -22.16 -26.93
N PRO A 86 -38.89 -22.86 -25.93
CA PRO A 86 -37.55 -22.59 -25.42
C PRO A 86 -36.43 -23.28 -26.24
N THR A 87 -35.32 -22.58 -26.47
CA THR A 87 -34.13 -23.12 -27.15
C THR A 87 -32.97 -23.41 -26.20
N THR A 88 -32.79 -24.69 -25.91
CA THR A 88 -31.55 -25.46 -25.65
C THR A 88 -30.29 -24.75 -25.15
N ILE A 89 -29.85 -25.14 -23.94
CA ILE A 89 -28.54 -24.79 -23.34
C ILE A 89 -27.40 -25.53 -24.06
N ILE A 90 -26.33 -24.83 -24.45
CA ILE A 90 -25.05 -25.44 -24.84
C ILE A 90 -24.12 -25.53 -23.62
N LYS A 91 -23.65 -26.75 -23.32
CA LYS A 91 -22.59 -26.98 -22.32
C LYS A 91 -21.21 -26.88 -22.98
N VAL A 92 -20.29 -26.13 -22.38
CA VAL A 92 -18.85 -26.20 -22.68
C VAL A 92 -18.18 -27.16 -21.70
N ALA A 93 -17.21 -27.95 -22.16
CA ALA A 93 -16.63 -29.06 -21.42
C ALA A 93 -15.18 -28.82 -20.96
N LYS A 94 -14.83 -29.51 -19.87
CA LYS A 94 -13.53 -29.55 -19.19
C LYS A 94 -12.38 -30.08 -20.08
N PRO A 95 -11.19 -29.43 -20.09
CA PRO A 95 -9.94 -30.03 -20.60
C PRO A 95 -9.39 -31.14 -19.69
N SER A 96 -8.65 -32.10 -20.28
CA SER A 96 -7.96 -33.20 -19.57
C SER A 96 -6.45 -33.19 -19.84
N GLN A 97 -5.67 -33.84 -18.97
CA GLN A 97 -4.21 -33.95 -19.06
C GLN A 97 -3.76 -35.06 -20.03
N ALA A 98 -2.66 -34.82 -20.78
CA ALA A 98 -1.57 -35.74 -21.16
C ALA A 98 -0.79 -35.23 -22.40
N ALA A 99 0.45 -35.63 -22.73
CA ALA A 99 1.63 -36.00 -21.92
C ALA A 99 2.88 -36.17 -22.86
N LYS A 100 4.07 -35.79 -22.38
CA LYS A 100 5.44 -36.22 -22.81
C LYS A 100 5.90 -36.05 -24.27
N SER A 101 6.96 -35.25 -24.45
CA SER A 101 8.20 -35.60 -25.19
C SER A 101 9.31 -34.64 -24.72
N ALA A 102 10.48 -34.99 -24.17
CA ALA A 102 11.48 -36.06 -24.45
C ALA A 102 12.49 -35.69 -25.56
N TYR A 103 13.64 -35.13 -25.16
CA TYR A 103 14.89 -35.10 -25.92
C TYR A 103 16.08 -35.10 -24.95
N GLU A 104 17.09 -35.92 -25.22
CA GLU A 104 18.39 -35.99 -24.51
C GLU A 104 19.56 -35.76 -25.49
N PRO A 105 20.79 -35.45 -25.01
CA PRO A 105 21.85 -34.86 -25.83
C PRO A 105 22.95 -35.83 -26.33
N ALA A 106 23.63 -35.41 -27.40
CA ALA A 106 24.97 -35.83 -27.82
C ALA A 106 25.62 -34.65 -28.60
N SER A 107 26.93 -34.44 -28.70
CA SER A 107 28.08 -35.36 -28.53
C SER A 107 29.32 -34.66 -27.94
N GLN A 108 30.32 -35.43 -27.48
CA GLN A 108 31.68 -34.95 -27.13
C GLN A 108 32.60 -34.91 -28.37
N PRO A 109 33.86 -34.41 -28.28
CA PRO A 109 34.98 -35.09 -27.59
C PRO A 109 35.70 -34.18 -26.56
N LYS A 110 36.61 -34.57 -25.67
CA LYS A 110 37.07 -35.81 -24.99
C LYS A 110 38.53 -35.51 -24.58
N LYS A 111 38.84 -35.67 -23.29
CA LYS A 111 40.16 -35.60 -22.60
C LYS A 111 41.45 -35.57 -23.44
N GLU A 112 42.42 -34.81 -22.91
CA GLU A 112 43.75 -35.35 -22.60
C GLU A 112 44.11 -35.08 -21.12
N GLU A 113 45.06 -35.80 -20.54
CA GLU A 113 45.34 -35.88 -19.10
C GLU A 113 46.84 -36.10 -18.84
N THR A 114 47.47 -35.27 -18.00
CA THR A 114 48.81 -35.52 -17.43
C THR A 114 48.88 -35.01 -15.99
N ALA A 115 49.76 -35.59 -15.17
CA ALA A 115 49.71 -35.45 -13.72
C ALA A 115 51.10 -35.40 -13.03
N ALA A 116 51.07 -35.12 -11.73
CA ALA A 116 52.06 -35.44 -10.69
C ALA A 116 53.42 -34.67 -10.63
N LYS A 117 53.50 -33.75 -9.65
CA LYS A 117 54.37 -33.85 -8.44
C LYS A 117 54.05 -32.68 -7.48
N ALA A 118 53.91 -32.76 -6.15
CA ALA A 118 54.27 -33.72 -5.08
C ALA A 118 55.63 -33.49 -4.36
N SER A 119 55.62 -32.65 -3.30
CA SER A 119 56.40 -32.66 -2.03
C SER A 119 55.94 -31.45 -1.17
N GLN A 120 55.67 -31.48 0.14
CA GLN A 120 56.53 -31.78 1.32
C GLN A 120 57.77 -30.85 1.40
N LYS A 121 58.18 -30.20 2.51
CA LYS A 121 57.81 -30.13 3.97
C LYS A 121 58.37 -28.78 4.53
N ALA A 122 58.22 -28.29 5.77
CA ALA A 122 57.73 -28.74 7.10
C ALA A 122 57.02 -27.53 7.82
N ALA A 123 56.51 -27.46 9.08
CA ALA A 123 56.84 -28.00 10.42
C ALA A 123 58.05 -27.30 11.13
N ILE A 124 58.08 -26.80 12.39
CA ILE A 124 57.20 -26.77 13.59
C ILE A 124 57.56 -25.52 14.46
N LYS A 125 56.61 -24.91 15.21
CA LYS A 125 56.74 -24.62 16.67
C LYS A 125 55.53 -23.95 17.33
N GLU A 126 55.13 -24.51 18.47
CA GLU A 126 54.16 -23.95 19.42
C GLU A 126 54.74 -22.76 20.22
N LYS A 127 53.86 -21.98 20.85
CA LYS A 127 54.04 -21.71 22.28
C LYS A 127 52.71 -21.56 23.02
N THR A 128 52.65 -22.14 24.22
CA THR A 128 51.46 -22.24 25.08
C THR A 128 51.34 -21.07 26.06
N GLN A 129 50.10 -20.66 26.39
CA GLN A 129 49.58 -20.15 27.69
C GLN A 129 48.28 -19.34 27.41
N SER A 130 47.06 -19.59 27.89
CA SER A 130 46.45 -20.16 29.12
C SER A 130 45.91 -19.11 30.10
N LYS A 131 44.57 -19.01 30.26
CA LYS A 131 43.92 -18.90 31.59
C LYS A 131 42.40 -19.16 31.61
N ALA A 132 41.91 -19.37 32.83
CA ALA A 132 40.53 -19.54 33.33
C ALA A 132 39.40 -18.83 32.53
N LYS A 133 38.21 -19.42 32.30
CA LYS A 133 37.24 -20.14 33.21
C LYS A 133 36.34 -19.19 34.01
N SER A 134 35.09 -19.04 33.57
CA SER A 134 33.90 -19.37 34.39
C SER A 134 32.67 -19.60 33.51
N SER A 135 31.75 -20.46 33.96
CA SER A 135 30.37 -20.46 33.52
C SER A 135 29.51 -19.65 34.49
N SER A 136 28.37 -19.15 34.03
CA SER A 136 27.28 -18.66 34.88
C SER A 136 25.96 -18.74 34.11
N THR A 137 25.27 -19.88 34.23
CA THR A 137 23.90 -20.03 33.73
C THR A 137 23.00 -19.07 34.49
N GLN A 138 22.25 -18.21 33.79
CA GLN A 138 21.26 -17.34 34.43
C GLN A 138 19.90 -17.49 33.77
N SER A 139 18.98 -18.11 34.51
CA SER A 139 17.58 -18.25 34.15
C SER A 139 16.90 -16.88 34.09
N LYS A 140 16.20 -16.57 32.99
CA LYS A 140 15.19 -15.49 33.01
C LYS A 140 13.85 -16.08 33.45
N SER A 141 13.35 -15.59 34.58
CA SER A 141 12.00 -15.86 35.07
C SER A 141 10.94 -15.24 34.15
N SER A 142 9.79 -15.88 34.04
CA SER A 142 8.61 -15.32 33.38
C SER A 142 8.15 -14.03 34.07
N GLY A 143 8.05 -12.95 33.30
CA GLY A 143 7.35 -11.73 33.66
C GLY A 143 6.43 -11.35 32.50
N SER A 144 5.15 -11.14 32.76
CA SER A 144 4.20 -10.73 31.72
C SER A 144 4.42 -9.24 31.41
N THR A 145 4.96 -8.95 30.22
CA THR A 145 5.14 -7.57 29.72
C THR A 145 4.19 -7.35 28.55
N SER A 146 3.23 -6.45 28.73
CA SER A 146 2.21 -6.12 27.73
C SER A 146 2.77 -5.31 26.56
N GLY A 147 2.93 -5.97 25.40
CA GLY A 147 2.71 -5.41 24.05
C GLY A 147 3.55 -4.23 23.53
N GLY A 148 4.30 -3.52 24.37
CA GLY A 148 5.06 -2.33 23.99
C GLY A 148 6.16 -2.64 22.99
N SER A 149 6.06 -2.06 21.80
CA SER A 149 6.95 -2.25 20.66
C SER A 149 7.46 -0.91 20.16
N ALA A 150 8.66 -0.85 19.56
CA ALA A 150 9.24 0.34 18.92
C ALA A 150 9.15 1.67 19.72
N GLY A 151 9.01 1.60 21.05
CA GLY A 151 8.82 2.75 21.94
C GLY A 151 7.37 3.25 22.09
N PHE A 152 6.38 2.61 21.46
CA PHE A 152 4.95 2.85 21.65
C PHE A 152 4.41 2.09 22.87
N SER A 153 3.27 2.54 23.40
CA SER A 153 2.53 1.83 24.45
C SER A 153 1.94 0.51 23.96
N HIS A 154 1.50 0.48 22.70
CA HIS A 154 0.83 -0.65 22.05
C HIS A 154 1.18 -0.72 20.56
N LYS A 155 1.05 -1.91 19.96
CA LYS A 155 1.25 -2.13 18.52
C LYS A 155 0.13 -1.57 17.64
N ARG A 156 -1.08 -1.45 18.17
CA ARG A 156 -2.28 -1.07 17.39
C ARG A 156 -2.26 0.41 17.00
N GLY A 157 -2.58 0.68 15.75
CA GLY A 157 -2.60 2.00 15.15
C GLY A 157 -3.99 2.46 14.72
N VAL A 158 -4.05 3.71 14.26
CA VAL A 158 -5.22 4.32 13.62
C VAL A 158 -4.78 4.96 12.30
N CYS A 159 -5.29 4.47 11.17
CA CYS A 159 -5.17 5.15 9.88
C CYS A 159 -6.50 5.80 9.49
N TYR A 160 -6.44 7.02 8.92
CA TYR A 160 -7.60 7.90 8.80
C TYR A 160 -7.43 8.95 7.70
N ASN A 161 -8.55 9.40 7.12
CA ASN A 161 -8.59 10.63 6.32
C ASN A 161 -9.27 11.77 7.10
N ASN A 162 -10.35 11.47 7.83
CA ASN A 162 -11.04 12.42 8.69
C ASN A 162 -10.46 12.33 10.13
N VAL A 163 -9.81 13.41 10.56
CA VAL A 163 -9.16 13.53 11.88
C VAL A 163 -10.15 13.56 13.04
N ASP A 164 -11.39 13.99 12.84
CA ASP A 164 -12.41 14.00 13.88
C ASP A 164 -12.95 12.58 14.13
N LEU A 165 -13.16 11.77 13.07
CA LEU A 165 -13.43 10.34 13.22
C LEU A 165 -12.26 9.61 13.93
N ALA A 166 -11.02 9.95 13.56
CA ALA A 166 -9.83 9.39 14.19
C ALA A 166 -9.74 9.73 15.68
N ASN A 167 -10.04 10.99 16.06
CA ASN A 167 -10.07 11.43 17.44
C ASN A 167 -11.21 10.77 18.24
N THR A 168 -12.40 10.54 17.64
CA THR A 168 -13.48 9.74 18.25
C THR A 168 -13.01 8.31 18.48
N PHE A 169 -12.54 7.61 17.44
CA PHE A 169 -12.11 6.21 17.53
C PHE A 169 -10.96 6.01 18.55
N ALA A 170 -10.00 6.92 18.57
CA ALA A 170 -8.89 6.91 19.52
C ALA A 170 -9.33 7.12 20.98
N GLY A 171 -10.49 7.74 21.23
CA GLY A 171 -11.08 7.89 22.55
C GLY A 171 -11.52 6.55 23.16
N ASP A 172 -12.04 5.64 22.34
CA ASP A 172 -12.50 4.32 22.76
C ASP A 172 -11.41 3.23 22.62
N CYS A 173 -10.51 3.34 21.64
CA CYS A 173 -9.40 2.40 21.42
C CYS A 173 -8.26 2.58 22.44
N LYS A 174 -8.46 2.10 23.68
CA LYS A 174 -7.46 2.13 24.76
C LYS A 174 -6.17 1.38 24.43
N ASN A 175 -6.22 0.42 23.51
CA ASN A 175 -5.07 -0.34 23.03
C ASN A 175 -4.40 0.30 21.80
N CYS A 176 -4.83 1.47 21.32
CA CYS A 176 -4.17 2.20 20.22
C CYS A 176 -3.02 3.08 20.75
N GLY A 177 -1.87 3.08 20.06
CA GLY A 177 -0.66 3.82 20.48
C GLY A 177 -0.15 4.87 19.48
N TRP A 178 -0.55 4.79 18.21
CA TRP A 178 -0.02 5.61 17.11
C TRP A 178 -1.06 5.79 16.00
N GLY A 179 -0.80 6.69 15.04
CA GLY A 179 -1.64 6.82 13.86
C GLY A 179 -1.00 7.61 12.72
N TYR A 180 -1.55 7.45 11.50
CA TYR A 180 -1.08 8.13 10.28
C TYR A 180 -2.24 8.38 9.30
N ASN A 181 -2.03 9.24 8.30
CA ASN A 181 -3.08 9.68 7.37
C ASN A 181 -2.61 9.85 5.93
N TRP A 182 -1.56 9.11 5.54
CA TRP A 182 -0.88 9.20 4.25
C TRP A 182 -0.20 10.57 3.94
N ASP A 183 -0.32 11.56 4.83
CA ASP A 183 0.38 12.85 4.75
C ASP A 183 1.51 12.94 5.80
N SER A 184 2.26 14.04 5.75
CA SER A 184 3.23 14.43 6.77
C SER A 184 2.67 15.36 7.85
N SER A 185 1.46 15.92 7.66
CA SER A 185 0.74 16.67 8.69
C SER A 185 -0.40 15.86 9.31
N SER A 186 -0.52 15.86 10.63
CA SER A 186 -1.52 15.06 11.36
C SER A 186 -2.97 15.53 11.21
N GLY A 187 -3.19 16.75 10.70
CA GLY A 187 -4.50 17.41 10.69
C GLY A 187 -5.06 17.77 12.08
N GLY A 188 -4.33 17.51 13.17
CA GLY A 188 -4.80 17.71 14.55
C GLY A 188 -5.24 16.44 15.28
N LEU A 189 -4.59 15.30 15.00
CA LEU A 189 -4.73 14.06 15.76
C LEU A 189 -4.28 14.27 17.22
N LYS A 190 -4.99 13.66 18.19
CA LYS A 190 -4.74 13.81 19.63
C LYS A 190 -4.55 12.44 20.29
N GLY A 191 -3.82 12.41 21.42
CA GLY A 191 -3.65 11.22 22.26
C GLY A 191 -2.72 10.13 21.71
N LEU A 192 -2.61 10.00 20.39
CA LEU A 192 -1.77 9.02 19.70
C LEU A 192 -0.46 9.64 19.20
N ASN A 193 0.58 8.81 19.03
CA ASN A 193 1.81 9.24 18.37
C ASN A 193 1.60 9.32 16.85
N PHE A 194 1.60 10.53 16.28
CA PHE A 194 1.43 10.69 14.84
C PHE A 194 2.71 10.32 14.07
N ILE A 195 2.57 9.57 12.97
CA ILE A 195 3.67 9.15 12.11
C ILE A 195 3.57 9.89 10.76
N PRO A 196 4.44 10.88 10.49
CA PRO A 196 4.45 11.57 9.20
C PRO A 196 4.88 10.62 8.07
N THR A 197 4.18 10.70 6.95
CA THR A 197 4.38 9.85 5.76
C THR A 197 4.83 10.68 4.57
N LEU A 198 5.86 10.22 3.84
CA LEU A 198 6.19 10.75 2.51
C LEU A 198 5.58 9.85 1.44
N TRP A 199 4.35 10.13 1.02
CA TRP A 199 3.58 9.26 0.12
C TRP A 199 4.29 8.90 -1.19
N ASN A 200 4.86 9.91 -1.88
CA ASN A 200 5.83 9.74 -2.97
C ASN A 200 6.81 10.94 -2.97
N ASP A 201 7.72 11.01 -3.94
CA ASP A 201 8.74 12.06 -4.01
C ASP A 201 8.37 13.30 -4.85
N GLN A 202 7.10 13.46 -5.24
CA GLN A 202 6.61 14.63 -5.98
C GLN A 202 6.59 15.90 -5.11
N PRO A 203 6.65 17.11 -5.71
CA PRO A 203 6.57 18.39 -4.98
C PRO A 203 5.36 18.47 -4.05
N LEU A 204 4.21 17.94 -4.48
CA LEU A 204 2.96 17.90 -3.71
C LEU A 204 3.11 17.27 -2.31
N HIS A 205 4.09 16.39 -2.09
CA HIS A 205 4.37 15.79 -0.78
C HIS A 205 5.69 16.30 -0.19
N THR A 206 6.71 16.49 -1.03
CA THR A 206 8.07 16.84 -0.59
C THR A 206 8.23 18.31 -0.17
N ASP A 207 7.51 19.26 -0.77
CA ASP A 207 7.69 20.70 -0.51
C ASP A 207 7.39 21.08 0.96
N ARG A 208 6.46 20.37 1.62
CA ARG A 208 6.13 20.56 3.06
C ARG A 208 6.81 19.57 4.00
N PHE A 209 7.52 18.56 3.46
CA PHE A 209 7.92 17.38 4.23
C PHE A 209 8.90 17.71 5.37
N ALA A 210 9.90 18.56 5.10
CA ALA A 210 10.93 18.91 6.08
C ALA A 210 10.35 19.64 7.31
N ASP A 211 9.53 20.66 7.08
CA ASP A 211 8.92 21.45 8.16
C ASP A 211 7.88 20.63 8.94
N ASN A 212 7.07 19.83 8.25
CA ASN A 212 6.12 18.92 8.88
C ASN A 212 6.81 17.85 9.75
N CYS A 213 7.90 17.24 9.28
CA CYS A 213 8.68 16.30 10.08
C CYS A 213 9.34 17.01 11.27
N ALA A 214 9.87 18.22 11.11
CA ALA A 214 10.43 18.99 12.23
C ALA A 214 9.37 19.25 13.32
N GLN A 215 8.15 19.63 12.93
CA GLN A 215 7.02 19.80 13.85
C GLN A 215 6.62 18.48 14.50
N ALA A 216 6.39 17.42 13.72
CA ALA A 216 5.97 16.11 14.25
C ALA A 216 7.00 15.51 15.22
N LEU A 217 8.31 15.65 14.95
CA LEU A 217 9.37 15.24 15.86
C LEU A 217 9.40 16.08 17.15
N SER A 218 9.09 17.38 17.06
CA SER A 218 8.94 18.25 18.23
C SER A 218 7.70 17.87 19.07
N ASP A 219 6.63 17.40 18.44
CA ASP A 219 5.44 16.84 19.09
C ASP A 219 5.65 15.38 19.55
N GLY A 220 6.85 14.82 19.35
CA GLY A 220 7.28 13.54 19.89
C GLY A 220 7.06 12.32 18.98
N ALA A 221 6.85 12.51 17.67
CA ALA A 221 6.78 11.41 16.69
C ALA A 221 8.02 10.50 16.76
N LYS A 222 7.79 9.18 16.80
CA LYS A 222 8.86 8.17 17.01
C LYS A 222 9.34 7.49 15.73
N ALA A 223 8.55 7.55 14.67
CA ALA A 223 8.89 7.01 13.36
C ALA A 223 8.47 7.96 12.24
N ILE A 224 8.96 7.68 11.03
CA ILE A 224 8.60 8.35 9.76
C ILE A 224 8.41 7.26 8.70
N PHE A 225 7.33 7.34 7.92
CA PHE A 225 7.08 6.40 6.82
C PHE A 225 7.59 6.92 5.48
N SER A 226 8.11 6.01 4.66
CA SER A 226 8.48 6.24 3.26
C SER A 226 7.29 5.99 2.33
N PHE A 227 7.56 5.73 1.05
CA PHE A 227 6.58 5.79 -0.04
C PHE A 227 5.47 4.73 0.07
N ASN A 228 4.27 5.08 -0.41
CA ASN A 228 3.06 4.29 -0.25
C ASN A 228 2.72 3.50 -1.51
N GLU A 229 2.83 2.18 -1.44
CA GLU A 229 2.68 1.26 -2.57
C GLU A 229 3.43 1.72 -3.84
N PRO A 230 4.77 1.90 -3.76
CA PRO A 230 5.58 2.18 -4.95
C PRO A 230 5.58 1.01 -5.95
N ASP A 231 5.13 -0.17 -5.53
CA ASP A 231 4.86 -1.33 -6.34
C ASP A 231 3.53 -1.27 -7.11
N ASN A 232 2.65 -0.31 -6.81
CA ASN A 232 1.33 -0.18 -7.42
C ASN A 232 1.27 1.06 -8.33
N ALA A 233 0.98 0.83 -9.62
CA ALA A 233 0.86 1.89 -10.62
C ALA A 233 -0.33 2.86 -10.41
N GLY A 234 -1.26 2.52 -9.50
CA GLY A 234 -2.34 3.42 -9.05
C GLY A 234 -1.97 4.31 -7.85
N GLN A 235 -0.75 4.18 -7.31
CA GLN A 235 -0.31 4.78 -6.05
C GLN A 235 0.99 5.59 -6.26
N ALA A 236 2.06 5.31 -5.52
CA ALA A 236 3.31 6.07 -5.65
C ALA A 236 4.08 5.79 -6.96
N ASP A 237 3.87 4.63 -7.61
CA ASP A 237 4.46 4.19 -8.89
C ASP A 237 5.98 4.48 -9.01
N MET A 238 6.78 3.74 -8.24
CA MET A 238 8.24 3.94 -8.17
C MET A 238 8.99 2.62 -8.35
N THR A 239 9.80 2.51 -9.40
CA THR A 239 10.73 1.37 -9.53
C THR A 239 11.66 1.27 -8.31
N PRO A 240 12.08 0.06 -7.88
CA PRO A 240 12.95 -0.12 -6.71
C PRO A 240 14.23 0.73 -6.75
N ALA A 241 14.86 0.83 -7.92
CA ALA A 241 16.09 1.59 -8.16
C ALA A 241 15.89 3.12 -8.17
N TYR A 242 14.65 3.60 -8.27
CA TYR A 242 14.28 5.00 -8.12
C TYR A 242 13.91 5.29 -6.66
N ALA A 243 13.03 4.47 -6.07
CA ALA A 243 12.64 4.57 -4.67
C ALA A 243 13.84 4.48 -3.70
N ALA A 244 14.85 3.65 -3.97
CA ALA A 244 16.07 3.61 -3.15
C ALA A 244 16.80 4.97 -3.12
N LYS A 245 16.93 5.64 -4.27
CA LYS A 245 17.59 6.95 -4.39
C LYS A 245 16.75 8.07 -3.79
N ALA A 246 15.43 8.02 -3.99
CA ALA A 246 14.50 8.96 -3.36
C ALA A 246 14.50 8.80 -1.82
N HIS A 247 14.58 7.57 -1.32
CA HIS A 247 14.67 7.29 0.12
C HIS A 247 15.98 7.83 0.71
N VAL A 248 17.12 7.62 0.06
CA VAL A 248 18.40 8.24 0.46
C VAL A 248 18.30 9.77 0.47
N LYS A 249 17.70 10.38 -0.56
CA LYS A 249 17.54 11.85 -0.62
C LYS A 249 16.65 12.41 0.50
N TRP A 250 15.52 11.75 0.80
CA TRP A 250 14.45 12.35 1.60
C TRP A 250 14.29 11.77 3.01
N LEU A 251 14.66 10.51 3.25
CA LEU A 251 14.47 9.81 4.53
C LEU A 251 15.78 9.66 5.32
N ASN A 252 16.93 9.36 4.70
CA ASN A 252 18.22 9.27 5.41
C ASN A 252 18.53 10.47 6.33
N PRO A 253 18.17 11.74 6.01
CA PRO A 253 18.37 12.87 6.91
C PRO A 253 17.70 12.78 8.29
N TYR A 254 16.82 11.80 8.52
CA TYR A 254 16.18 11.53 9.81
C TYR A 254 16.78 10.35 10.59
N ALA A 255 17.78 9.66 10.04
CA ALA A 255 18.42 8.53 10.70
C ALA A 255 18.96 8.93 12.09
N GLY A 256 18.57 8.17 13.12
CA GLY A 256 18.91 8.48 14.52
C GLY A 256 18.13 9.64 15.16
N LYS A 257 17.18 10.27 14.45
CA LYS A 257 16.19 11.21 15.01
C LYS A 257 14.85 10.53 15.29
N ALA A 258 14.47 9.60 14.42
CA ALA A 258 13.32 8.72 14.53
C ALA A 258 13.61 7.38 13.83
N LEU A 259 12.75 6.39 14.02
CA LEU A 259 12.79 5.14 13.26
C LEU A 259 12.28 5.38 11.82
N ILE A 260 12.98 4.87 10.81
CA ILE A 260 12.57 5.05 9.41
C ILE A 260 11.95 3.75 8.87
N GLY A 261 10.73 3.84 8.35
CA GLY A 261 10.09 2.76 7.61
C GLY A 261 10.60 2.69 6.17
N ALA A 262 10.88 1.48 5.68
CA ALA A 262 10.98 1.24 4.24
C ALA A 262 9.63 1.54 3.54
N PRO A 263 9.58 1.71 2.21
CA PRO A 263 8.33 1.93 1.50
C PRO A 263 7.31 0.81 1.74
N SER A 264 6.03 1.17 1.90
CA SER A 264 4.93 0.25 2.14
C SER A 264 4.62 -0.54 0.87
N ILE A 265 4.84 -1.85 0.87
CA ILE A 265 4.46 -2.72 -0.26
C ILE A 265 3.04 -3.28 -0.11
N SER A 266 2.38 -3.56 -1.25
CA SER A 266 1.13 -4.30 -1.28
C SER A 266 1.32 -5.80 -0.97
N ASN A 267 0.21 -6.52 -0.78
CA ASN A 267 0.20 -7.99 -0.76
C ASN A 267 0.12 -8.65 -2.16
N SER A 268 0.42 -7.90 -3.23
CA SER A 268 0.41 -8.45 -4.60
C SER A 268 1.42 -9.58 -4.78
N GLY A 269 1.06 -10.52 -5.67
CA GLY A 269 1.90 -11.62 -6.15
C GLY A 269 2.26 -11.50 -7.63
N LEU A 270 2.06 -10.32 -8.24
CA LEU A 270 2.46 -10.06 -9.62
C LEU A 270 3.96 -9.78 -9.74
N PRO A 271 4.59 -9.99 -10.92
CA PRO A 271 6.02 -9.77 -11.11
C PRO A 271 6.42 -8.32 -10.85
N MET A 272 7.51 -8.11 -10.12
CA MET A 272 8.00 -6.82 -9.64
C MET A 272 7.06 -6.07 -8.66
N GLU A 273 6.04 -6.73 -8.10
CA GLU A 273 5.17 -6.16 -7.08
C GLU A 273 5.41 -6.77 -5.69
N GLY A 274 4.82 -6.17 -4.64
CA GLY A 274 4.79 -6.72 -3.29
C GLY A 274 6.15 -7.17 -2.74
N VAL A 275 6.22 -8.44 -2.32
CA VAL A 275 7.43 -9.03 -1.71
C VAL A 275 8.58 -9.17 -2.72
N GLU A 276 8.31 -9.23 -4.03
CA GLU A 276 9.38 -9.16 -5.05
C GLU A 276 9.91 -7.73 -5.20
N TRP A 277 9.03 -6.72 -5.19
CA TRP A 277 9.45 -5.32 -5.18
C TRP A 277 10.38 -5.01 -4.01
N LEU A 278 10.01 -5.44 -2.79
CA LEU A 278 10.80 -5.21 -1.57
C LEU A 278 12.19 -5.84 -1.64
N LYS A 279 12.30 -7.09 -2.13
CA LYS A 279 13.60 -7.77 -2.31
C LYS A 279 14.50 -7.02 -3.29
N ASN A 280 13.91 -6.50 -4.38
CA ASN A 280 14.64 -5.67 -5.33
C ASN A 280 15.05 -4.32 -4.70
N TRP A 281 14.20 -3.68 -3.90
CA TRP A 281 14.50 -2.40 -3.25
C TRP A 281 15.64 -2.51 -2.24
N VAL A 282 15.61 -3.53 -1.37
CA VAL A 282 16.73 -3.83 -0.45
C VAL A 282 18.02 -4.03 -1.24
N SER A 283 17.98 -4.82 -2.31
CA SER A 283 19.16 -5.04 -3.17
C SER A 283 19.63 -3.79 -3.92
N GLU A 284 18.74 -2.86 -4.28
CA GLU A 284 19.14 -1.57 -4.86
C GLU A 284 19.77 -0.64 -3.81
N CYS A 285 19.23 -0.60 -2.59
CA CYS A 285 19.80 0.12 -1.46
C CYS A 285 21.23 -0.34 -1.12
N GLU A 286 21.54 -1.63 -1.25
CA GLU A 286 22.90 -2.18 -1.08
C GLU A 286 23.90 -1.72 -2.18
N LYS A 287 23.41 -1.36 -3.37
CA LYS A 287 24.23 -0.95 -4.53
C LYS A 287 24.54 0.55 -4.57
N LEU A 288 23.87 1.37 -3.76
CA LEU A 288 24.08 2.80 -3.70
C LEU A 288 25.38 3.15 -2.94
N GLY A 289 26.04 4.25 -3.35
CA GLY A 289 27.24 4.75 -2.68
C GLY A 289 26.98 5.32 -1.28
N GLU A 290 25.74 5.71 -1.01
CA GLU A 290 25.17 5.92 0.33
C GLU A 290 23.97 4.98 0.43
N GLN A 291 23.94 4.12 1.45
CA GLN A 291 22.88 3.11 1.62
C GLN A 291 21.60 3.73 2.21
N CYS A 292 20.45 3.10 1.95
CA CYS A 292 19.18 3.49 2.58
C CYS A 292 19.22 3.23 4.08
N HIS A 293 18.87 4.24 4.89
CA HIS A 293 18.72 4.10 6.34
C HIS A 293 17.26 3.86 6.71
N TYR A 294 16.91 2.59 6.93
CA TYR A 294 15.59 2.13 7.38
C TYR A 294 15.74 1.13 8.54
N ASP A 295 14.80 1.14 9.48
CA ASP A 295 14.82 0.33 10.69
C ASP A 295 13.88 -0.88 10.60
N PHE A 296 12.73 -0.70 9.95
CA PHE A 296 11.66 -1.68 9.74
C PHE A 296 11.13 -1.61 8.30
N CYS A 297 10.33 -2.59 7.86
CA CYS A 297 9.60 -2.50 6.59
C CYS A 297 8.08 -2.39 6.79
N ASN A 298 7.45 -1.53 6.02
CA ASN A 298 6.01 -1.36 5.95
C ASN A 298 5.39 -2.34 4.95
N VAL A 299 4.20 -2.85 5.27
CA VAL A 299 3.44 -3.77 4.40
C VAL A 299 1.94 -3.56 4.54
N HIS A 300 1.20 -3.82 3.46
CA HIS A 300 -0.26 -3.77 3.40
C HIS A 300 -0.83 -5.17 3.09
N TRP A 301 -2.08 -5.44 3.52
CA TRP A 301 -2.76 -6.69 3.17
C TRP A 301 -4.27 -6.55 2.97
N TYR A 302 -4.76 -7.01 1.83
CA TYR A 302 -6.17 -7.02 1.46
C TYR A 302 -6.56 -8.38 0.85
N SER A 303 -7.58 -9.03 1.41
CA SER A 303 -8.26 -10.21 0.84
C SER A 303 -9.54 -10.52 1.64
N GLU A 304 -10.33 -11.47 1.16
CA GLU A 304 -11.50 -12.02 1.82
C GLU A 304 -11.11 -12.74 3.14
N VAL A 305 -12.02 -12.74 4.12
CA VAL A 305 -11.84 -13.44 5.42
C VAL A 305 -11.43 -14.91 5.26
N GLU A 306 -11.86 -15.59 4.20
CA GLU A 306 -11.52 -16.99 3.91
C GLU A 306 -10.04 -17.21 3.54
N TYR A 307 -9.36 -16.17 3.03
CA TYR A 307 -7.91 -16.18 2.75
C TYR A 307 -7.09 -15.52 3.86
N GLY A 308 -7.68 -15.16 4.99
CA GLY A 308 -7.03 -14.39 6.06
C GLY A 308 -5.80 -15.04 6.72
N ASN A 309 -5.51 -16.32 6.45
CA ASN A 309 -4.22 -16.93 6.80
C ASN A 309 -3.05 -16.36 5.99
N THR A 310 -3.30 -15.94 4.74
CA THR A 310 -2.25 -15.38 3.84
C THR A 310 -1.63 -14.09 4.38
N LEU A 311 -2.31 -13.38 5.29
CA LEU A 311 -1.72 -12.28 6.03
C LEU A 311 -0.45 -12.72 6.78
N PHE A 312 -0.51 -13.85 7.48
CA PHE A 312 0.60 -14.34 8.28
C PHE A 312 1.75 -14.88 7.42
N ASP A 313 1.43 -15.47 6.26
CA ASP A 313 2.42 -15.86 5.25
C ASP A 313 3.10 -14.63 4.63
N HIS A 314 2.33 -13.58 4.29
CA HIS A 314 2.86 -12.33 3.75
C HIS A 314 3.75 -11.61 4.78
N LEU A 315 3.29 -11.45 6.03
CA LEU A 315 4.08 -10.87 7.12
C LEU A 315 5.43 -11.58 7.30
N LYS A 316 5.45 -12.91 7.25
CA LYS A 316 6.67 -13.71 7.34
C LYS A 316 7.56 -13.55 6.11
N ALA A 317 7.01 -13.61 4.91
CA ALA A 317 7.77 -13.47 3.67
C ALA A 317 8.39 -12.06 3.53
N SER A 318 7.69 -11.03 4.01
CA SER A 318 8.17 -9.65 4.06
C SER A 318 9.23 -9.45 5.15
N HIS A 319 9.11 -10.09 6.33
CA HIS A 319 10.17 -10.11 7.34
C HIS A 319 11.48 -10.73 6.81
N GLU A 320 11.38 -11.84 6.09
CA GLU A 320 12.51 -12.48 5.41
C GLU A 320 13.08 -11.59 4.29
N ALA A 321 12.24 -10.91 3.50
CA ALA A 321 12.65 -9.95 2.47
C ALA A 321 13.34 -8.70 3.04
N CYS A 322 12.88 -8.22 4.20
CA CYS A 322 13.43 -7.07 4.93
C CYS A 322 14.74 -7.39 5.68
N GLY A 323 15.40 -8.52 5.36
CA GLY A 323 16.66 -8.94 5.99
C GLY A 323 16.52 -9.31 7.48
N GLY A 324 15.32 -9.69 7.94
CA GLY A 324 15.05 -10.01 9.35
C GLY A 324 14.82 -8.80 10.25
N LYS A 325 14.63 -7.60 9.70
CA LYS A 325 14.15 -6.42 10.43
C LYS A 325 12.66 -6.55 10.80
N PRO A 326 12.15 -5.80 11.80
CA PRO A 326 10.73 -5.80 12.13
C PRO A 326 9.83 -5.36 10.97
N ILE A 327 8.56 -5.76 11.05
CA ILE A 327 7.51 -5.42 10.09
C ILE A 327 6.45 -4.55 10.77
N TRP A 328 5.94 -3.58 10.02
CA TRP A 328 4.79 -2.76 10.41
C TRP A 328 3.69 -2.97 9.37
N LEU A 329 2.56 -3.53 9.80
CA LEU A 329 1.38 -3.76 8.96
C LEU A 329 0.55 -2.47 8.91
N THR A 330 0.98 -1.49 8.12
CA THR A 330 0.33 -0.17 8.08
C THR A 330 -1.12 -0.23 7.62
N GLU A 331 -1.47 -1.23 6.81
CA GLU A 331 -2.84 -1.45 6.36
C GLU A 331 -3.17 -2.94 6.41
N PHE A 332 -4.30 -3.29 7.01
CA PHE A 332 -4.98 -4.53 6.67
C PHE A 332 -6.48 -4.35 6.70
N ALA A 333 -7.18 -4.87 5.69
CA ALA A 333 -8.64 -4.98 5.71
C ALA A 333 -9.08 -6.33 5.13
N PRO A 334 -9.66 -7.24 5.95
CA PRO A 334 -10.37 -8.38 5.43
C PRO A 334 -11.70 -7.94 4.78
N THR A 335 -12.13 -8.59 3.70
CA THR A 335 -13.46 -8.37 3.11
C THR A 335 -14.42 -9.51 3.45
N GLY A 336 -15.70 -9.19 3.63
CA GLY A 336 -16.74 -10.11 4.11
C GLY A 336 -18.01 -9.35 4.52
N SER A 337 -18.88 -9.98 5.33
CA SER A 337 -19.88 -9.23 6.10
C SER A 337 -19.26 -8.68 7.39
N ASP A 338 -19.88 -7.66 7.97
CA ASP A 338 -19.52 -7.06 9.25
C ASP A 338 -19.29 -8.11 10.35
N GLU A 339 -20.14 -9.13 10.44
CA GLU A 339 -20.02 -10.22 11.42
C GLU A 339 -18.82 -11.12 11.12
N ALA A 340 -18.60 -11.47 9.85
CA ALA A 340 -17.47 -12.30 9.46
C ALA A 340 -16.12 -11.59 9.68
N ILE A 341 -16.07 -10.28 9.44
CA ILE A 341 -14.93 -9.42 9.77
C ILE A 341 -14.75 -9.34 11.29
N ALA A 342 -15.82 -9.10 12.05
CA ALA A 342 -15.79 -9.03 13.52
C ALA A 342 -15.31 -10.35 14.15
N ASP A 343 -15.75 -11.50 13.64
CA ASP A 343 -15.32 -12.82 14.12
C ASP A 343 -13.87 -13.12 13.72
N TRP A 344 -13.46 -12.81 12.49
CA TRP A 344 -12.07 -12.98 12.05
C TRP A 344 -11.09 -12.12 12.87
N LEU A 345 -11.45 -10.88 13.21
CA LEU A 345 -10.61 -10.00 14.01
C LEU A 345 -10.35 -10.51 15.44
N LYS A 346 -11.33 -11.15 16.09
CA LYS A 346 -11.17 -11.78 17.41
C LYS A 346 -10.07 -12.84 17.40
N ASP A 347 -9.90 -13.50 16.26
CA ASP A 347 -8.94 -14.57 16.03
C ASP A 347 -7.59 -14.04 15.49
N ALA A 348 -7.61 -12.97 14.69
CA ALA A 348 -6.43 -12.39 14.05
C ALA A 348 -5.63 -11.48 15.00
N ILE A 349 -6.29 -10.61 15.77
CA ILE A 349 -5.63 -9.61 16.62
C ILE A 349 -4.70 -10.27 17.67
N PRO A 350 -5.12 -11.31 18.42
CA PRO A 350 -4.22 -11.99 19.36
C PRO A 350 -3.01 -12.66 18.68
N LYS A 351 -3.14 -13.09 17.42
CA LYS A 351 -2.03 -13.65 16.64
C LYS A 351 -1.05 -12.54 16.24
N LEU A 352 -1.54 -11.38 15.79
CA LEU A 352 -0.72 -10.20 15.46
C LEU A 352 0.05 -9.69 16.70
N GLU A 353 -0.62 -9.57 17.85
CA GLU A 353 0.04 -9.21 19.12
C GLU A 353 1.17 -10.20 19.48
N ALA A 354 0.95 -11.50 19.30
CA ALA A 354 1.93 -12.55 19.61
C ALA A 354 3.13 -12.63 18.64
N LEU A 355 3.08 -12.00 17.45
CA LEU A 355 4.22 -11.98 16.52
C LEU A 355 5.36 -11.11 17.06
N SER A 356 6.50 -11.73 17.38
CA SER A 356 7.68 -11.04 17.94
C SER A 356 8.45 -10.16 16.94
N TYR A 357 8.08 -10.21 15.66
CA TYR A 357 8.67 -9.41 14.58
C TYR A 357 7.66 -8.44 13.95
N LEU A 358 6.40 -8.45 14.38
CA LEU A 358 5.42 -7.44 14.02
C LEU A 358 5.43 -6.37 15.09
N ASP A 359 5.94 -5.19 14.75
CA ASP A 359 6.13 -4.10 15.70
C ASP A 359 4.92 -3.17 15.76
N ALA A 360 4.14 -3.05 14.68
CA ALA A 360 2.93 -2.24 14.62
C ALA A 360 1.91 -2.81 13.62
N TYR A 361 0.62 -2.53 13.83
CA TYR A 361 -0.44 -2.82 12.85
C TYR A 361 -1.61 -1.82 12.91
N SER A 362 -2.15 -1.40 11.76
CA SER A 362 -3.36 -0.56 11.66
C SER A 362 -4.39 -1.18 10.73
N TYR A 363 -5.62 -1.33 11.19
CA TYR A 363 -6.74 -1.77 10.35
C TYR A 363 -7.10 -0.64 9.39
N PHE A 364 -7.30 -0.95 8.10
CA PHE A 364 -7.72 0.03 7.10
C PHE A 364 -9.25 0.11 7.03
N LYS A 365 -9.90 1.20 7.43
CA LYS A 365 -9.39 2.39 8.14
C LYS A 365 -10.49 3.00 9.01
N VAL A 366 -10.19 4.08 9.75
CA VAL A 366 -11.20 4.88 10.44
C VAL A 366 -11.95 5.77 9.44
N GLU A 367 -13.08 5.25 8.98
CA GLU A 367 -14.04 5.88 8.07
C GLU A 367 -15.46 5.35 8.34
N THR A 368 -16.48 6.13 7.99
CA THR A 368 -17.89 5.75 8.10
C THR A 368 -18.24 4.66 7.09
N GLY A 369 -18.81 3.55 7.55
CA GLY A 369 -18.94 2.30 6.78
C GLY A 369 -17.72 1.39 6.90
N MET A 370 -16.70 1.78 7.67
CA MET A 370 -15.54 0.96 8.02
C MET A 370 -15.50 0.70 9.54
N LEU A 371 -14.46 1.18 10.25
CA LEU A 371 -14.41 1.09 11.72
C LEU A 371 -15.47 1.95 12.44
N MET A 372 -16.13 2.86 11.73
CA MET A 372 -17.21 3.72 12.24
C MET A 372 -18.54 3.43 11.53
N THR A 373 -19.65 3.45 12.27
CA THR A 373 -21.01 3.47 11.71
C THR A 373 -21.57 4.89 11.58
N SER A 374 -21.13 5.81 12.44
CA SER A 374 -21.48 7.24 12.40
C SER A 374 -20.31 8.09 12.90
N GLU A 375 -20.46 9.43 12.96
CA GLU A 375 -19.42 10.32 13.48
C GLU A 375 -19.09 10.09 14.97
N THR A 376 -20.00 9.40 15.69
CA THR A 376 -19.95 9.18 17.14
C THR A 376 -20.01 7.72 17.56
N GLU A 377 -20.13 6.76 16.63
CA GLU A 377 -20.34 5.35 16.94
C GLU A 377 -19.43 4.44 16.11
N LEU A 378 -18.70 3.56 16.80
CA LEU A 378 -17.89 2.49 16.19
C LEU A 378 -18.81 1.43 15.55
N SER A 379 -18.33 0.81 14.47
CA SER A 379 -19.03 -0.34 13.88
C SER A 379 -18.91 -1.60 14.75
N SER A 380 -19.60 -2.67 14.38
CA SER A 380 -19.55 -3.97 15.07
C SER A 380 -18.11 -4.51 15.14
N TYR A 381 -17.39 -4.50 14.02
CA TYR A 381 -15.98 -4.89 13.94
C TYR A 381 -15.02 -3.76 14.35
N GLY A 382 -15.42 -2.50 14.22
CA GLY A 382 -14.70 -1.37 14.82
C GLY A 382 -14.58 -1.49 16.34
N SER A 383 -15.66 -1.91 16.99
CA SER A 383 -15.71 -2.21 18.43
C SER A 383 -14.80 -3.37 18.81
N VAL A 384 -14.72 -4.42 17.98
CA VAL A 384 -13.74 -5.52 18.17
C VAL A 384 -12.31 -5.00 18.02
N TYR A 385 -12.01 -4.23 16.98
CA TYR A 385 -10.68 -3.67 16.75
C TYR A 385 -10.24 -2.73 17.89
N ALA A 386 -11.15 -1.95 18.48
CA ALA A 386 -10.86 -1.09 19.61
C ALA A 386 -10.60 -1.86 20.94
N SER A 387 -11.22 -3.03 21.14
CA SER A 387 -11.29 -3.69 22.46
C SER A 387 -10.53 -5.02 22.60
N ALA A 388 -10.15 -5.67 21.50
CA ALA A 388 -9.38 -6.94 21.51
C ALA A 388 -7.92 -6.78 22.01
#